data_AF-A0A5Q0GCR0-F1
#
_entry.id   AF-A0A5Q0GCR0-F1
#
_cell.length_a   1.000
_cell.length_b   1.000
_cell.length_c   1.000
_cell.angle_alpha   90.00
_cell.angle_beta   90.00
_cell.angle_gamma   90.00
#
_symmetry.space_group_name_H-M   'P 1'
#
loop_
_entity.id
_entity.type
_entity.pdbx_description
1 polymer ?
#
loop_
_entity_poly.entity_id
_entity_poly.type
_entity_poly.pdbx_seq_one_letter_code
_entity_poly.pdbx_strand_id
1 'polypeptide(L)'
;MLTIIGCGNLNRSDDAVGVIIAQRLQKYLAENPRPHVQVYDCGTAGMEVMFQARGSKQLVIIDASSTGSEPGAVFKVPGEELAALPEPSYNLHDFRWDHALAAGKKIFPDDFPQDVTVYLIEAANLDFGLELSPVVEKSADVVFEKIVEIIRN
;
A
#
# COMPACT_ATOMS: atom_id res chain seq x y z
N MET A 1 9.94 -10.60 9.40
CA MET A 1 10.11 -9.32 8.71
C MET A 1 8.73 -8.77 8.47
N LEU A 2 8.48 -7.53 8.89
CA LEU A 2 7.33 -6.73 8.49
C LEU A 2 7.73 -5.92 7.25
N THR A 3 6.94 -6.02 6.20
CA THR A 3 7.12 -5.25 4.98
C THR A 3 5.96 -4.30 4.79
N ILE A 4 6.24 -3.03 4.55
CA ILE A 4 5.24 -2.00 4.28
C ILE A 4 5.47 -1.48 2.88
N ILE A 5 4.42 -1.41 2.06
CA ILE A 5 4.51 -1.01 0.65
C ILE A 5 3.48 0.08 0.38
N GLY A 6 3.97 1.24 -0.06
CA GLY A 6 3.13 2.31 -0.59
C GLY A 6 3.00 2.18 -2.11
N CYS A 7 1.76 2.22 -2.59
CA CYS A 7 1.42 2.29 -4.01
C CYS A 7 0.74 3.62 -4.33
N GLY A 8 0.79 4.01 -5.61
CA GLY A 8 0.17 5.25 -6.06
C GLY A 8 0.95 6.01 -7.13
N ASN A 9 0.38 7.11 -7.62
CA ASN A 9 1.01 7.98 -8.59
C ASN A 9 1.19 9.40 -8.03
N LEU A 10 2.46 9.78 -7.79
CA LEU A 10 2.83 11.12 -7.32
C LEU A 10 2.35 12.27 -8.20
N ASN A 11 2.00 12.01 -9.47
CA ASN A 11 1.53 13.03 -10.40
C ASN A 11 0.00 13.17 -10.43
N ARG A 12 -0.73 12.48 -9.55
CA ARG A 12 -2.20 12.41 -9.58
C ARG A 12 -2.86 12.69 -8.22
N SER A 13 -2.44 13.78 -7.57
CA SER A 13 -3.02 14.26 -6.32
C SER A 13 -3.23 13.14 -5.30
N ASP A 14 -4.46 12.76 -4.96
CA ASP A 14 -4.75 11.81 -3.88
C ASP A 14 -4.31 10.37 -4.22
N ASP A 15 -4.11 10.06 -5.50
CA ASP A 15 -3.52 8.79 -5.94
C ASP A 15 -2.09 8.61 -5.37
N ALA A 16 -1.43 9.69 -4.94
CA ALA A 16 -0.10 9.69 -4.36
C ALA A 16 -0.05 9.23 -2.89
N VAL A 17 -1.21 9.08 -2.23
CA VAL A 17 -1.26 8.98 -0.76
C VAL A 17 -0.46 7.81 -0.19
N GLY A 18 -0.52 6.62 -0.83
CA GLY A 18 0.24 5.45 -0.37
C GLY A 18 1.75 5.65 -0.48
N VAL A 19 2.20 6.22 -1.60
CA VAL A 19 3.61 6.59 -1.83
C VAL A 19 4.08 7.61 -0.79
N ILE A 20 3.31 8.66 -0.54
CA ILE A 20 3.66 9.72 0.42
C ILE A 20 3.84 9.14 1.82
N ILE A 21 2.94 8.23 2.25
CA ILE A 21 3.06 7.58 3.56
C ILE A 21 4.29 6.68 3.61
N ALA A 22 4.58 5.89 2.57
CA ALA A 22 5.78 5.06 2.53
C ALA A 22 7.07 5.88 2.63
N GLN A 23 7.16 7.00 1.90
CA GLN A 23 8.31 7.91 1.97
C GLN A 23 8.47 8.55 3.36
N ARG A 24 7.37 8.90 4.03
CA ARG A 24 7.38 9.37 5.43
C ARG A 24 7.90 8.29 6.38
N LEU A 25 7.46 7.04 6.21
CA LEU A 25 7.89 5.90 7.02
C LEU A 25 9.37 5.56 6.79
N GLN A 26 9.87 5.69 5.56
CA GLN A 26 11.31 5.54 5.27
C GLN A 26 12.14 6.58 6.02
N LYS A 27 11.72 7.86 6.01
CA LYS A 27 12.37 8.91 6.81
C LYS A 27 12.33 8.60 8.30
N TYR A 28 11.17 8.16 8.80
CA TYR A 28 11.02 7.76 10.20
C TYR A 28 11.98 6.62 10.59
N LEU A 29 12.12 5.59 9.75
CA LEU A 29 13.02 4.46 10.01
C LEU A 29 14.50 4.81 9.89
N ALA A 30 14.86 5.82 9.10
CA ALA A 30 16.23 6.34 9.05
C ALA A 30 16.64 6.94 10.42
N GLU A 31 15.71 7.59 11.11
CA GLU A 31 15.89 8.15 12.45
C GLU A 31 15.67 7.12 13.56
N ASN A 32 14.84 6.10 13.29
CA ASN A 32 14.44 5.07 14.25
C ASN A 32 14.66 3.67 13.67
N PRO A 33 15.91 3.20 13.53
CA PRO A 33 16.18 1.92 12.86
C PRO A 33 15.44 0.75 13.51
N ARG A 34 14.85 -0.10 12.66
CA ARG A 34 14.18 -1.35 13.05
C ARG A 34 14.63 -2.46 12.09
N PRO A 35 15.54 -3.37 12.49
CA PRO A 35 16.13 -4.35 11.58
C PRO A 35 15.14 -5.40 11.05
N HIS A 36 13.92 -5.45 11.59
CA HIS A 36 12.87 -6.37 11.20
C HIS A 36 11.70 -5.69 10.47
N VAL A 37 11.87 -4.42 10.06
CA VAL A 37 10.90 -3.64 9.30
C VAL A 37 11.56 -3.09 8.04
N GLN A 38 10.90 -3.25 6.91
CA GLN A 38 11.29 -2.66 5.64
C GLN A 38 10.12 -1.93 4.99
N VAL A 39 10.40 -0.80 4.33
CA VAL A 39 9.40 0.06 3.71
C VAL A 39 9.79 0.34 2.27
N TYR A 40 8.86 0.09 1.35
CA TYR A 40 9.05 0.32 -0.08
C TYR A 40 8.04 1.32 -0.62
N ASP A 41 8.53 2.21 -1.46
CA ASP A 41 7.72 2.98 -2.39
C ASP A 41 7.73 2.22 -3.72
N CYS A 42 6.60 1.62 -4.08
CA CYS A 42 6.45 0.91 -5.34
C CYS A 42 5.77 1.75 -6.43
N GLY A 43 5.34 2.97 -6.12
CA GLY A 43 4.59 3.82 -7.05
C GLY A 43 3.50 3.04 -7.81
N THR A 44 3.64 3.02 -9.14
CA THR A 44 2.73 2.31 -10.06
C THR A 44 3.26 0.94 -10.51
N ALA A 45 4.39 0.47 -9.98
CA ALA A 45 4.99 -0.80 -10.33
C ALA A 45 4.31 -1.97 -9.58
N GLY A 46 3.06 -2.30 -9.94
CA GLY A 46 2.25 -3.25 -9.19
C GLY A 46 2.88 -4.64 -9.01
N MET A 47 3.59 -5.17 -10.01
CA MET A 47 4.30 -6.47 -9.88
C MET A 47 5.51 -6.44 -8.94
N GLU A 48 6.12 -5.28 -8.73
CA GLU A 48 7.24 -5.12 -7.78
C GLU A 48 6.80 -5.48 -6.36
N VAL A 49 5.53 -5.21 -6.02
CA VAL A 49 4.93 -5.56 -4.73
C VAL A 49 5.11 -7.03 -4.41
N MET A 50 4.94 -7.93 -5.38
CA MET A 50 5.15 -9.36 -5.19
C MET A 50 6.60 -9.66 -4.79
N PHE A 51 7.57 -9.09 -5.49
CA PHE A 51 8.98 -9.37 -5.24
C PHE A 51 9.44 -8.77 -3.91
N GLN A 52 8.96 -7.59 -3.54
CA GLN A 52 9.26 -6.95 -2.25
C GLN A 52 8.56 -7.62 -1.07
N ALA A 53 7.36 -8.16 -1.28
CA ALA A 53 6.63 -8.90 -0.26
C ALA A 53 7.26 -10.26 0.06
N ARG A 54 7.96 -10.88 -0.89
CA ARG A 54 8.59 -12.19 -0.71
C ARG A 54 9.53 -12.22 0.51
N GLY A 55 9.52 -13.31 1.28
CA GLY A 55 10.29 -13.49 2.50
C GLY A 55 9.75 -12.74 3.73
N SER A 56 8.63 -12.02 3.57
CA SER A 56 7.98 -11.30 4.66
C SER A 56 7.08 -12.22 5.47
N LYS A 57 7.01 -11.99 6.79
CA LYS A 57 6.03 -12.66 7.64
C LYS A 57 4.69 -11.93 7.64
N GLN A 58 4.77 -10.61 7.62
CA GLN A 58 3.63 -9.70 7.60
C GLN A 58 3.84 -8.66 6.50
N LEU A 59 2.76 -8.32 5.80
CA LEU A 59 2.74 -7.33 4.74
C LEU A 59 1.64 -6.29 5.03
N VAL A 60 2.01 -5.02 4.92
CA VAL A 60 1.07 -3.90 4.91
C VAL A 60 1.16 -3.21 3.56
N ILE A 61 0.05 -3.10 2.84
CA ILE A 61 -0.06 -2.30 1.61
C ILE A 61 -0.84 -1.04 1.93
N ILE A 62 -0.45 0.07 1.32
CA ILE A 62 -1.13 1.37 1.43
C ILE A 62 -1.38 1.89 0.02
N ASP A 63 -2.64 2.19 -0.31
CA ASP A 63 -3.02 2.70 -1.62
C ASP A 63 -4.19 3.69 -1.52
N ALA A 64 -4.40 4.48 -2.56
CA ALA A 64 -5.63 5.22 -2.74
C ALA A 64 -6.77 4.29 -3.19
N SER A 65 -8.00 4.70 -2.93
CA SER A 65 -9.20 4.04 -3.46
C SER A 65 -10.19 5.05 -4.02
N SER A 66 -11.05 4.57 -4.91
CA SER A 66 -12.12 5.36 -5.53
C SER A 66 -13.37 4.49 -5.61
N THR A 67 -14.00 4.32 -4.45
CA THR A 67 -15.20 3.50 -4.28
C THR A 67 -16.49 4.31 -4.37
N GLY A 68 -16.38 5.64 -4.35
CA GLY A 68 -17.52 6.55 -4.22
C GLY A 68 -17.96 6.77 -2.77
N SER A 69 -17.14 6.33 -1.82
CA SER A 69 -17.34 6.59 -0.38
C SER A 69 -16.99 8.04 -0.04
N GLU A 70 -17.12 8.41 1.23
CA GLU A 70 -16.72 9.74 1.69
C GLU A 70 -15.19 9.93 1.52
N PRO A 71 -14.74 11.02 0.87
CA PRO A 71 -13.31 11.27 0.70
C PRO A 71 -12.55 11.33 2.03
N GLY A 72 -11.38 10.72 2.06
CA GLY A 72 -10.57 10.52 3.27
C GLY A 72 -11.02 9.34 4.13
N ALA A 73 -12.10 8.62 3.80
CA ALA A 73 -12.42 7.38 4.49
C ALA A 73 -11.23 6.41 4.43
N VAL A 74 -10.89 5.79 5.57
CA VAL A 74 -9.80 4.83 5.67
C VAL A 74 -10.39 3.44 5.87
N PHE A 75 -10.15 2.57 4.90
CA PHE A 75 -10.50 1.16 4.99
C PHE A 75 -9.27 0.35 5.38
N LYS A 76 -9.45 -0.57 6.32
CA LYS A 76 -8.45 -1.60 6.66
C LYS A 76 -9.02 -2.95 6.23
N VAL A 77 -8.46 -3.52 5.18
CA VAL A 77 -8.98 -4.73 4.53
C VAL A 77 -7.99 -5.88 4.73
N PRO A 78 -8.43 -7.06 5.20
CA PRO A 78 -7.59 -8.26 5.19
C PRO A 78 -7.23 -8.66 3.76
N GLY A 79 -5.96 -9.00 3.50
CA GLY A 79 -5.52 -9.36 2.15
C GLY A 79 -6.15 -10.64 1.61
N GLU A 80 -6.81 -11.45 2.44
CA GLU A 80 -7.62 -12.60 2.01
C GLU A 80 -8.88 -12.17 1.26
N GLU A 81 -9.52 -11.06 1.67
CA GLU A 81 -10.69 -10.50 1.00
C GLU A 81 -10.33 -9.94 -0.39
N LEU A 82 -9.05 -9.65 -0.61
CA LEU A 82 -8.49 -9.11 -1.85
C LEU A 82 -7.76 -10.16 -2.70
N ALA A 83 -7.61 -11.38 -2.18
CA ALA A 83 -6.92 -12.48 -2.86
C ALA A 83 -7.85 -13.29 -3.78
N ALA A 84 -9.15 -12.99 -3.81
CA ALA A 84 -10.01 -13.45 -4.89
C ALA A 84 -9.48 -12.86 -6.19
N LEU A 85 -9.04 -13.71 -7.12
CA LEU A 85 -8.52 -13.26 -8.41
C LEU A 85 -9.56 -12.33 -9.05
N PRO A 86 -9.22 -11.07 -9.34
CA PRO A 86 -10.00 -10.28 -10.28
C PRO A 86 -10.13 -11.09 -11.59
N GLU A 87 -11.22 -10.90 -12.33
CA GLU A 87 -11.26 -11.47 -13.68
C GLU A 87 -10.01 -11.00 -14.44
N PRO A 88 -9.27 -11.92 -15.10
CA PRO A 88 -8.03 -11.55 -15.76
C PRO A 88 -8.31 -10.51 -16.83
N SER A 89 -7.90 -9.27 -16.56
CA SER A 89 -7.85 -8.24 -17.58
C SER A 89 -6.56 -8.39 -18.38
N TYR A 90 -6.69 -8.29 -19.70
CA TYR A 90 -5.55 -8.34 -20.63
C TYR A 90 -4.83 -6.99 -20.77
N ASN A 91 -5.09 -6.04 -19.87
CA ASN A 91 -4.46 -4.72 -19.86
C ASN A 91 -3.28 -4.68 -18.88
N LEU A 92 -2.12 -4.22 -19.35
CA LEU A 92 -0.93 -4.00 -18.51
C LEU A 92 -1.20 -2.99 -17.38
N HIS A 93 -2.18 -2.09 -17.53
CA HIS A 93 -2.61 -1.14 -16.50
C HIS A 93 -3.40 -1.77 -15.34
N ASP A 94 -3.88 -3.01 -15.50
CA ASP A 94 -4.61 -3.74 -14.45
C ASP A 94 -3.69 -4.64 -13.62
N PHE A 95 -2.38 -4.68 -13.90
CA PHE A 95 -1.36 -5.29 -13.03
C PHE A 95 -1.10 -4.42 -11.80
N ARG A 96 -2.11 -4.26 -10.97
CA ARG A 96 -2.06 -3.60 -9.67
C ARG A 96 -1.49 -4.57 -8.61
N TRP A 97 -1.25 -4.04 -7.42
CA TRP A 97 -0.67 -4.81 -6.31
C TRP A 97 -1.54 -5.98 -5.84
N ASP A 98 -2.85 -5.95 -6.09
CA ASP A 98 -3.81 -7.02 -5.75
C ASP A 98 -3.55 -8.29 -6.59
N HIS A 99 -3.29 -8.13 -7.89
CA HIS A 99 -2.83 -9.20 -8.77
C HIS A 99 -1.47 -9.74 -8.32
N ALA A 100 -0.60 -8.87 -7.82
CA ALA A 100 0.72 -9.23 -7.30
C ALA A 100 0.61 -10.10 -6.01
N LEU A 101 -0.38 -9.84 -5.15
CA LEU A 101 -0.67 -10.70 -4.00
C LEU A 101 -1.10 -12.11 -4.43
N ALA A 102 -2.03 -12.19 -5.37
CA ALA A 102 -2.53 -13.48 -5.86
C ALA A 102 -1.45 -14.27 -6.60
N ALA A 103 -0.64 -13.60 -7.44
CA ALA A 103 0.49 -14.20 -8.12
C ALA A 103 1.57 -14.66 -7.13
N GLY A 104 1.93 -13.82 -6.16
CA GLY A 104 2.93 -14.13 -5.14
C GLY A 104 2.58 -15.34 -4.30
N LYS A 105 1.33 -15.44 -3.84
CA LYS A 105 0.82 -16.62 -3.11
C LYS A 105 0.92 -17.90 -3.94
N LYS A 106 0.74 -17.83 -5.27
CA LYS A 106 0.82 -18.99 -6.16
C LYS A 106 2.26 -19.37 -6.54
N ILE A 107 3.11 -18.38 -6.81
CA ILE A 107 4.47 -18.57 -7.31
C ILE A 107 5.44 -18.89 -6.16
N PHE A 108 5.22 -18.31 -4.98
CA PHE A 108 6.09 -18.43 -3.81
C PHE A 108 5.32 -18.94 -2.56
N PRO A 109 4.62 -20.09 -2.63
CA PRO A 109 3.69 -20.53 -1.57
C PRO A 109 4.34 -20.63 -0.18
N ASP A 110 5.61 -21.03 -0.10
CA ASP A 110 6.35 -21.19 1.16
C ASP A 110 7.09 -19.93 1.62
N ASP A 111 7.14 -18.89 0.77
CA ASP A 111 8.01 -17.71 0.93
C ASP A 111 7.26 -16.40 0.68
N PHE A 112 5.93 -16.43 0.80
CA PHE A 112 5.06 -15.26 0.62
C PHE A 112 4.20 -15.02 1.88
N PRO A 113 3.99 -13.75 2.29
CA PRO A 113 3.27 -13.42 3.51
C PRO A 113 1.82 -13.90 3.47
N GLN A 114 1.40 -14.53 4.58
CA GLN A 114 0.01 -14.93 4.81
C GLN A 114 -0.75 -13.83 5.58
N ASP A 115 -0.09 -13.16 6.53
CA ASP A 115 -0.63 -12.00 7.21
C ASP A 115 -0.46 -10.75 6.33
N VAL A 116 -1.52 -10.41 5.62
CA VAL A 116 -1.57 -9.26 4.72
C VAL A 116 -2.67 -8.32 5.18
N THR A 117 -2.34 -7.05 5.38
CA THR A 117 -3.28 -5.96 5.66
C THR A 117 -3.17 -4.91 4.58
N VAL A 118 -4.28 -4.39 4.09
CA VAL A 118 -4.32 -3.30 3.12
C VAL A 118 -5.04 -2.10 3.71
N TYR A 119 -4.39 -0.94 3.68
CA TYR A 119 -4.99 0.35 3.96
C TYR A 119 -5.37 1.02 2.65
N LEU A 120 -6.65 1.29 2.47
CA LEU A 120 -7.19 2.03 1.33
C LEU A 120 -7.73 3.36 1.83
N ILE A 121 -7.31 4.46 1.21
CA ILE A 121 -7.77 5.82 1.56
C ILE A 121 -8.60 6.35 0.40
N GLU A 122 -9.86 6.71 0.65
CA GLU A 122 -10.76 7.21 -0.39
C GLU A 122 -10.28 8.58 -0.89
N ALA A 123 -10.05 8.69 -2.20
CA ALA A 123 -9.58 9.91 -2.83
C ALA A 123 -10.70 10.96 -2.98
N ALA A 124 -10.35 12.24 -2.83
CA ALA A 124 -11.21 13.37 -3.23
C ALA A 124 -10.91 13.83 -4.67
N ASN A 125 -9.64 13.75 -5.08
CA ASN A 125 -9.15 14.25 -6.35
C ASN A 125 -8.08 13.33 -6.96
N LEU A 126 -8.33 12.84 -8.18
CA LEU A 126 -7.43 11.98 -8.95
C LEU A 126 -6.94 12.64 -10.26
N ASP A 127 -7.16 13.94 -10.43
CA ASP A 127 -6.63 14.73 -11.54
C ASP A 127 -5.11 14.90 -11.42
N PHE A 128 -4.48 15.42 -12.48
CA PHE A 128 -3.06 15.74 -12.44
C PHE A 128 -2.77 16.82 -11.40
N GLY A 129 -1.84 16.53 -10.51
CA GLY A 129 -1.47 17.38 -9.39
C GLY A 129 -0.44 16.71 -8.50
N LEU A 130 0.28 17.50 -7.73
CA LEU A 130 1.37 17.02 -6.85
C LEU A 130 1.01 17.05 -5.36
N GLU A 131 -0.14 17.64 -5.04
CA GLU A 131 -0.59 17.86 -3.66
C GLU A 131 -1.79 16.96 -3.34
N LEU A 132 -1.79 16.44 -2.12
CA LEU A 132 -2.95 15.78 -1.53
C LEU A 132 -4.03 16.81 -1.21
N SER A 133 -5.28 16.41 -1.34
CA SER A 133 -6.40 17.18 -0.81
C SER A 133 -6.31 17.24 0.73
N PRO A 134 -6.77 18.33 1.38
CA PRO A 134 -6.66 18.48 2.83
C PRO A 134 -7.37 17.38 3.63
N VAL A 135 -8.37 16.71 3.05
CA VAL A 135 -9.08 15.59 3.70
C VAL A 135 -8.27 14.30 3.63
N VAL A 136 -7.61 14.02 2.50
CA VAL A 136 -6.74 12.86 2.33
C VAL A 136 -5.43 13.02 3.08
N GLU A 137 -4.88 14.23 3.17
CA GLU A 137 -3.68 14.52 3.98
C GLU A 137 -3.90 14.18 5.46
N LYS A 138 -5.05 14.57 6.03
CA LYS A 138 -5.42 14.19 7.40
C LYS A 138 -5.52 12.68 7.58
N SER A 139 -6.09 11.98 6.61
CA SER A 139 -6.18 10.52 6.65
C SER A 139 -4.81 9.86 6.50
N ALA A 140 -3.91 10.47 5.72
CA ALA A 140 -2.53 10.02 5.60
C ALA A 140 -1.78 10.13 6.94
N ASP A 141 -2.01 11.21 7.70
CA ASP A 141 -1.47 11.34 9.06
C ASP A 141 -1.99 10.24 9.99
N VAL A 142 -3.30 9.95 9.95
CA VAL A 142 -3.90 8.89 10.76
C VAL A 142 -3.31 7.51 10.42
N VAL A 143 -3.16 7.20 9.13
CA VAL A 143 -2.59 5.92 8.70
C VAL A 143 -1.10 5.83 9.03
N PHE A 144 -0.35 6.92 8.85
CA PHE A 144 1.05 6.99 9.24
C PHE A 144 1.25 6.68 10.72
N GLU A 145 0.50 7.33 11.63
CA GLU A 145 0.61 7.08 13.07
C GLU A 145 0.23 5.64 13.43
N LYS A 146 -0.84 5.09 12.84
CA LYS A 146 -1.22 3.68 13.03
C LYS A 146 -0.09 2.72 12.62
N ILE A 147 0.61 2.99 11.53
CA ILE A 147 1.70 2.12 11.09
C ILE A 147 2.93 2.30 11.98
N VAL A 148 3.22 3.52 12.43
CA VAL A 148 4.28 3.77 13.42
C VAL A 148 4.01 3.02 14.73
N GLU A 149 2.76 2.94 15.19
CA GLU A 149 2.38 2.10 16.35
C GLU A 149 2.69 0.62 16.09
N ILE A 150 2.38 0.09 14.90
CA ILE A 150 2.73 -1.29 14.51
C ILE A 150 4.24 -1.52 14.53
N ILE A 151 5.03 -0.55 14.03
CA ILE A 151 6.50 -0.63 13.98
C ILE A 151 7.14 -0.62 15.38
N ARG A 152 6.49 0.02 16.35
CA ARG A 152 6.99 0.15 17.74
C ARG A 152 6.74 -1.10 18.59
N ASN A 153 5.69 -1.86 18.27
CA ASN A 153 5.32 -3.11 18.94
C ASN A 153 6.16 -4.29 18.43
#